data_AF-A0A7K1UZW1-F1
#
_entry.id   AF-A0A7K1UZW1-F1
#
_cell.length_a   1.000
_cell.length_b   1.000
_cell.length_c   1.000
_cell.angle_alpha   90.00
_cell.angle_beta   90.00
_cell.angle_gamma   90.00
#
_symmetry.space_group_name_H-M   'P 1'
#
loop_
_entity.id
_entity.type
_entity.pdbx_description
1 polymer ?
#
loop_
_entity_poly.entity_id
_entity_poly.type
_entity_poly.pdbx_seq_one_letter_code
_entity_poly.pdbx_strand_id
1 'polypeptide(L)'
;MFAFRTAALVAATLTTGLIAGVFYAYATSVMGALHRSDDRTFVDVMQKINVVIINPWFMLGFMGTVGFTVLAAALHLGKSNRTTLIWIGVALLLNVIAFFVTSGLNVPLNNQLSNAGDVGQIGDLAAVRAQFESSWVTWNIVRAVVHTLAFLVLIGALFVAGMQHAKASALAGSAPARPGVSSAQPGFSQVPGAYPAPVYAPTKPFAAAPAQQFAPTPQQPGSASGQQ
;
A
#
# COMPACT_ATOMS: atom_id res chain seq x y z
N MET A 1 -17.11 -5.93 12.36
CA MET A 1 -17.11 -4.74 11.47
C MET A 1 -15.74 -4.07 11.34
N PHE A 2 -15.01 -3.79 12.44
CA PHE A 2 -13.70 -3.12 12.36
C PHE A 2 -12.67 -3.87 11.50
N ALA A 3 -12.50 -5.18 11.69
CA ALA A 3 -11.57 -5.98 10.90
C ALA A 3 -11.83 -5.88 9.37
N PHE A 4 -13.09 -5.96 8.93
CA PHE A 4 -13.46 -5.84 7.52
C PHE A 4 -13.16 -4.44 6.94
N ARG A 5 -13.44 -3.38 7.71
CA ARG A 5 -13.10 -1.99 7.34
C ARG A 5 -11.60 -1.83 7.14
N THR A 6 -10.82 -2.31 8.10
CA THR A 6 -9.35 -2.24 8.05
C THR A 6 -8.81 -3.06 6.89
N ALA A 7 -9.31 -4.29 6.67
CA ALA A 7 -8.89 -5.13 5.56
C ALA A 7 -9.14 -4.47 4.19
N ALA A 8 -10.32 -3.88 3.98
CA ALA A 8 -10.62 -3.16 2.75
C ALA A 8 -9.71 -1.94 2.54
N LEU A 9 -9.43 -1.18 3.62
CA LEU A 9 -8.56 -0.01 3.55
C LEU A 9 -7.09 -0.40 3.30
N VAL A 10 -6.62 -1.51 3.87
CA VAL A 10 -5.29 -2.09 3.59
C VAL A 10 -5.21 -2.57 2.14
N ALA A 11 -6.22 -3.26 1.62
CA ALA A 11 -6.26 -3.68 0.23
C ALA A 11 -6.23 -2.50 -0.75
N ALA A 12 -6.99 -1.43 -0.46
CA ALA A 12 -6.96 -0.18 -1.22
C ALA A 12 -5.57 0.48 -1.18
N THR A 13 -4.95 0.53 0.00
CA THR A 13 -3.61 1.12 0.19
C THR A 13 -2.55 0.34 -0.56
N LEU A 14 -2.56 -0.99 -0.44
CA LEU A 14 -1.59 -1.87 -1.08
C LEU A 14 -1.67 -1.80 -2.60
N THR A 15 -2.88 -1.94 -3.17
CA THR A 15 -3.07 -1.87 -4.62
C THR A 15 -2.69 -0.51 -5.18
N THR A 16 -3.07 0.59 -4.51
CA THR A 16 -2.68 1.95 -4.91
C THR A 16 -1.17 2.14 -4.84
N GLY A 17 -0.50 1.66 -3.79
CA GLY A 17 0.95 1.74 -3.64
C GLY A 17 1.72 0.95 -4.70
N LEU A 18 1.27 -0.27 -5.01
CA LEU A 18 1.87 -1.08 -6.08
C LEU A 18 1.77 -0.38 -7.44
N ILE A 19 0.62 0.19 -7.76
CA ILE A 19 0.39 0.90 -9.03
C ILE A 19 1.15 2.23 -9.10
N ALA A 20 1.21 2.97 -7.99
CA ALA A 20 2.08 4.14 -7.88
C ALA A 20 3.55 3.76 -8.16
N GLY A 21 4.01 2.65 -7.58
CA GLY A 21 5.35 2.11 -7.80
C GLY A 21 5.63 1.74 -9.26
N VAL A 22 4.67 1.11 -9.95
CA VAL A 22 4.80 0.80 -11.39
C VAL A 22 5.01 2.08 -12.20
N PHE A 23 4.14 3.07 -12.05
CA PHE A 23 4.24 4.31 -12.84
C PHE A 23 5.48 5.13 -12.48
N TYR A 24 5.86 5.15 -11.20
CA TYR A 24 7.11 5.74 -10.74
C TYR A 24 8.34 5.08 -11.36
N ALA A 25 8.39 3.74 -11.44
CA ALA A 25 9.48 3.02 -12.09
C ALA A 25 9.59 3.38 -13.58
N TYR A 26 8.45 3.52 -14.27
CA TYR A 26 8.46 3.97 -15.66
C TYR A 26 8.98 5.40 -15.82
N ALA A 27 8.61 6.30 -14.91
CA ALA A 27 9.05 7.69 -14.94
C ALA A 27 10.55 7.85 -14.62
N THR A 28 11.11 7.00 -13.75
CA THR A 28 12.46 7.21 -13.21
C THR A 28 13.53 6.35 -13.86
N SER A 29 13.19 5.16 -14.37
CA SER A 29 14.19 4.24 -14.93
C SER A 29 13.81 3.71 -16.30
N VAL A 30 12.63 3.10 -16.48
CA VAL A 30 12.30 2.35 -17.71
C VAL A 30 12.31 3.25 -18.94
N MET A 31 11.56 4.36 -18.92
CA MET A 31 11.53 5.27 -20.07
C MET A 31 12.86 5.99 -20.25
N GLY A 32 13.62 6.24 -19.18
CA GLY A 32 14.96 6.80 -19.29
C GLY A 32 15.95 5.85 -19.98
N ALA A 33 15.84 4.54 -19.74
CA ALA A 33 16.63 3.53 -20.44
C ALA A 33 16.23 3.44 -21.93
N LEU A 34 14.94 3.34 -22.21
CA LEU A 34 14.42 3.30 -23.59
C LEU A 34 14.73 4.57 -24.37
N HIS A 35 14.73 5.73 -23.71
CA HIS A 35 15.09 7.00 -24.33
C HIS A 35 16.49 6.94 -24.96
N ARG A 36 17.42 6.24 -24.31
CA ARG A 36 18.81 6.05 -24.76
C ARG A 36 18.99 4.90 -25.75
N SER A 37 17.93 4.16 -26.08
CA SER A 37 17.94 3.15 -27.12
C SER A 37 17.60 3.74 -28.48
N ASP A 38 17.93 3.02 -29.56
CA ASP A 38 17.51 3.37 -30.91
C ASP A 38 15.98 3.21 -31.10
N ASP A 39 15.44 3.82 -32.15
CA ASP A 39 14.00 3.89 -32.38
C ASP A 39 13.35 2.51 -32.61
N ARG A 40 14.07 1.59 -33.24
CA ARG A 40 13.58 0.23 -33.46
C ARG A 40 13.40 -0.48 -32.13
N THR A 41 14.43 -0.44 -31.28
CA THR A 41 14.38 -1.04 -29.94
C THR A 41 13.30 -0.40 -29.08
N PHE A 42 13.16 0.94 -29.11
CA PHE A 42 12.11 1.65 -28.37
C PHE A 42 10.71 1.16 -28.77
N VAL A 43 10.40 1.19 -30.06
CA VAL A 43 9.05 0.84 -30.57
C VAL A 43 8.75 -0.63 -30.30
N ASP A 44 9.71 -1.53 -30.57
CA ASP A 44 9.55 -2.97 -30.34
C ASP A 44 9.27 -3.29 -28.87
N VAL A 45 10.07 -2.74 -27.96
CA VAL A 45 9.89 -2.98 -26.52
C VAL A 45 8.58 -2.38 -26.03
N MET A 46 8.22 -1.16 -26.43
CA MET A 46 6.98 -0.53 -25.99
C MET A 46 5.73 -1.24 -26.54
N GLN A 47 5.75 -1.72 -27.79
CA GLN A 47 4.66 -2.55 -28.32
C GLN A 47 4.51 -3.86 -27.54
N LYS A 48 5.62 -4.53 -27.21
CA LYS A 48 5.59 -5.75 -26.38
C LYS A 48 5.09 -5.47 -24.96
N ILE A 49 5.54 -4.37 -24.35
CA ILE A 49 5.06 -3.91 -23.03
C ILE A 49 3.55 -3.74 -23.04
N ASN A 50 2.98 -3.09 -24.07
CA ASN A 50 1.53 -2.86 -24.18
C ASN A 50 0.72 -4.18 -24.13
N VAL A 51 1.30 -5.28 -24.62
CA VAL A 51 0.68 -6.61 -24.57
C VAL A 51 0.88 -7.25 -23.19
N VAL A 52 2.12 -7.35 -22.69
CA VAL A 52 2.42 -8.12 -21.47
C VAL A 52 1.90 -7.46 -20.19
N ILE A 53 1.73 -6.14 -20.18
CA ILE A 53 1.24 -5.42 -19.00
C ILE A 53 -0.23 -5.73 -18.71
N ILE A 54 -1.01 -6.12 -19.71
CA ILE A 54 -2.41 -6.51 -19.54
C ILE A 54 -2.47 -7.97 -19.09
N ASN A 55 -2.17 -8.19 -17.81
CA ASN A 55 -2.24 -9.50 -17.16
C ASN A 55 -3.09 -9.43 -15.88
N PRO A 56 -3.55 -10.58 -15.34
CA PRO A 56 -4.45 -10.61 -14.18
C PRO A 56 -3.91 -9.89 -12.94
N TRP A 57 -2.59 -9.95 -12.69
CA TRP A 57 -1.98 -9.33 -11.51
C TRP A 57 -1.97 -7.80 -11.62
N PHE A 58 -1.58 -7.28 -12.79
CA PHE A 58 -1.65 -5.84 -13.04
C PHE A 58 -3.09 -5.35 -13.03
N MET A 59 -4.03 -6.09 -13.65
CA MET A 59 -5.45 -5.73 -13.64
C MET A 59 -6.05 -5.74 -12.23
N LEU A 60 -5.69 -6.71 -11.38
CA LEU A 60 -6.10 -6.75 -9.98
C LEU A 60 -5.59 -5.53 -9.21
N GLY A 61 -4.31 -5.17 -9.38
CA GLY A 61 -3.74 -3.96 -8.78
C GLY A 61 -4.42 -2.69 -9.30
N PHE A 62 -4.52 -2.54 -10.62
CA PHE A 62 -5.00 -1.33 -11.28
C PHE A 62 -6.49 -1.09 -11.03
N MET A 63 -7.35 -2.09 -11.26
CA MET A 63 -8.78 -2.00 -10.91
C MET A 63 -8.97 -1.93 -9.39
N GLY A 64 -8.11 -2.59 -8.62
CA GLY A 64 -8.14 -2.59 -7.16
C GLY A 64 -7.98 -1.20 -6.56
N THR A 65 -7.20 -0.31 -7.18
CA THR A 65 -7.04 1.08 -6.73
C THR A 65 -8.39 1.79 -6.57
N VAL A 66 -9.33 1.59 -7.50
CA VAL A 66 -10.68 2.16 -7.43
C VAL A 66 -11.59 1.23 -6.64
N GLY A 67 -11.65 -0.05 -6.99
CA GLY A 67 -12.60 -1.01 -6.42
C GLY A 67 -12.47 -1.19 -4.91
N PHE A 68 -11.25 -1.38 -4.39
CA PHE A 68 -11.04 -1.52 -2.95
C PHE A 68 -11.23 -0.19 -2.22
N THR A 69 -10.93 0.95 -2.85
CA THR A 69 -11.18 2.27 -2.24
C THR A 69 -12.68 2.55 -2.14
N VAL A 70 -13.49 2.18 -3.15
CA VAL A 70 -14.96 2.23 -3.08
C VAL A 70 -15.49 1.32 -1.97
N LEU A 71 -15.00 0.08 -1.89
CA LEU A 71 -15.37 -0.84 -0.81
C LEU A 71 -15.02 -0.28 0.56
N ALA A 72 -13.82 0.28 0.72
CA ALA A 72 -13.41 0.94 1.96
C ALA A 72 -14.33 2.11 2.31
N ALA A 73 -14.71 2.95 1.33
CA ALA A 73 -15.64 4.06 1.53
C ALA A 73 -17.01 3.57 1.99
N ALA A 74 -17.57 2.56 1.32
CA ALA A 74 -18.85 1.96 1.66
C ALA A 74 -18.87 1.39 3.08
N LEU A 75 -17.81 0.67 3.47
CA LEU A 75 -17.70 0.11 4.82
C LEU A 75 -17.51 1.19 5.91
N HIS A 76 -16.96 2.36 5.57
CA HIS A 76 -16.77 3.50 6.48
C HIS A 76 -17.92 4.51 6.50
N LEU A 77 -19.06 4.20 5.86
CA LEU A 77 -20.26 5.03 6.00
C LEU A 77 -20.71 5.12 7.48
N GLY A 78 -21.20 6.30 7.87
CA GLY A 78 -21.73 6.58 9.21
C GLY A 78 -20.96 7.68 9.95
N LYS A 79 -21.66 8.35 10.88
CA LYS A 79 -21.17 9.56 11.58
C LYS A 79 -19.88 9.31 12.37
N SER A 80 -19.70 8.11 12.94
CA SER A 80 -18.55 7.78 13.78
C SER A 80 -17.22 7.65 13.01
N ASN A 81 -17.26 7.50 11.68
CA ASN A 81 -16.06 7.36 10.85
C ASN A 81 -15.89 8.52 9.86
N ARG A 82 -16.63 9.63 10.05
CA ARG A 82 -16.71 10.73 9.06
C ARG A 82 -15.34 11.27 8.66
N THR A 83 -14.42 11.39 9.62
CA THR A 83 -13.06 11.84 9.33
C THR A 83 -12.35 10.85 8.42
N THR A 84 -12.27 9.56 8.75
CA THR A 84 -11.66 8.54 7.88
C THR A 84 -12.31 8.52 6.50
N LEU A 85 -13.63 8.64 6.43
CA LEU A 85 -14.37 8.64 5.18
C LEU A 85 -13.98 9.81 4.26
N ILE A 86 -13.70 11.00 4.80
CA ILE A 86 -13.21 12.14 4.01
C ILE A 86 -11.86 11.80 3.35
N TRP A 87 -10.92 11.22 4.10
CA TRP A 87 -9.63 10.80 3.55
C TRP A 87 -9.78 9.75 2.44
N ILE A 88 -10.62 8.74 2.66
CA ILE A 88 -10.92 7.72 1.64
C ILE A 88 -11.55 8.38 0.40
N GLY A 89 -12.45 9.34 0.58
CA GLY A 89 -13.09 10.06 -0.53
C GLY A 89 -12.09 10.85 -1.38
N VAL A 90 -11.12 11.54 -0.75
CA VAL A 90 -10.05 12.24 -1.46
C VAL A 90 -9.16 11.25 -2.22
N ALA A 91 -8.77 10.14 -1.60
CA ALA A 91 -8.00 9.11 -2.28
C ALA A 91 -8.75 8.49 -3.46
N LEU A 92 -10.06 8.25 -3.31
CA LEU A 92 -10.92 7.73 -4.37
C LEU A 92 -10.94 8.69 -5.57
N LEU A 93 -11.13 9.99 -5.31
CA LEU A 93 -11.11 11.00 -6.35
C LEU A 93 -9.78 10.99 -7.13
N LEU A 94 -8.65 10.95 -6.43
CA LEU A 94 -7.33 10.89 -7.06
C LEU A 94 -7.16 9.61 -7.91
N ASN A 95 -7.53 8.44 -7.37
CA ASN A 95 -7.47 7.18 -8.12
C ASN A 95 -8.38 7.19 -9.37
N VAL A 96 -9.57 7.80 -9.29
CA VAL A 96 -10.47 7.98 -10.43
C VAL A 96 -9.88 8.92 -11.48
N ILE A 97 -9.25 10.03 -11.08
CA ILE A 97 -8.54 10.94 -11.99
C ILE A 97 -7.43 10.18 -12.72
N ALA A 98 -6.58 9.44 -12.00
CA ALA A 98 -5.49 8.67 -12.61
C ALA A 98 -5.99 7.55 -13.53
N PHE A 99 -7.12 6.92 -13.20
CA PHE A 99 -7.79 5.96 -14.07
C PHE A 99 -8.19 6.60 -15.40
N PHE A 100 -8.80 7.79 -15.38
CA PHE A 100 -9.20 8.50 -16.60
C PHE A 100 -8.00 9.03 -17.41
N VAL A 101 -6.91 9.45 -16.76
CA VAL A 101 -5.65 9.75 -17.46
C VAL A 101 -5.16 8.51 -18.20
N THR A 102 -5.24 7.33 -17.57
CA THR A 102 -4.84 6.07 -18.20
C THR A 102 -5.72 5.74 -19.40
N SER A 103 -7.02 5.68 -19.22
CA SER A 103 -7.96 5.22 -20.27
C SER A 103 -8.16 6.25 -21.38
N GLY A 104 -8.09 7.54 -21.06
CA GLY A 104 -8.34 8.63 -22.01
C GLY A 104 -7.09 9.16 -22.73
N LEU A 105 -5.88 8.94 -22.19
CA LEU A 105 -4.65 9.53 -22.73
C LEU A 105 -3.59 8.46 -23.03
N ASN A 106 -3.19 7.66 -22.03
CA ASN A 106 -2.15 6.64 -22.25
C ASN A 106 -2.62 5.47 -23.12
N VAL A 107 -3.84 4.96 -22.93
CA VAL A 107 -4.37 3.84 -23.73
C VAL A 107 -4.52 4.22 -25.21
N PRO A 108 -5.05 5.41 -25.58
CA PRO A 108 -5.06 5.84 -26.97
C PRO A 108 -3.66 5.93 -27.59
N LEU A 109 -2.67 6.46 -26.87
CA LEU A 109 -1.28 6.49 -27.33
C LEU A 109 -0.72 5.07 -27.53
N ASN A 110 -1.01 4.15 -26.60
CA ASN A 110 -0.62 2.74 -26.71
C ASN A 110 -1.24 2.08 -27.95
N ASN A 111 -2.52 2.34 -28.20
CA ASN A 111 -3.23 1.80 -29.35
C ASN A 111 -2.66 2.36 -30.67
N GLN A 112 -2.32 3.66 -30.72
CA GLN A 112 -1.65 4.25 -31.88
C GLN A 112 -0.30 3.58 -32.16
N LEU A 113 0.51 3.36 -31.13
CA LEU A 113 1.79 2.67 -31.26
C LEU A 113 1.63 1.21 -31.74
N SER A 114 0.65 0.48 -31.20
CA SER A 114 0.36 -0.89 -31.65
C SER A 114 -0.17 -0.93 -33.09
N ASN A 115 -0.95 0.07 -33.50
CA ASN A 115 -1.52 0.17 -34.85
C ASN A 115 -0.48 0.61 -35.91
N ALA A 116 0.71 1.04 -35.50
CA ALA A 116 1.82 1.30 -36.44
C ALA A 116 2.29 0.04 -37.18
N GLY A 117 1.93 -1.15 -36.68
CA GLY A 117 2.22 -2.44 -37.31
C GLY A 117 3.50 -3.11 -36.78
N ASP A 118 3.93 -4.17 -37.47
CA ASP A 118 5.15 -4.90 -37.15
C ASP A 118 6.38 -4.00 -37.35
N VAL A 119 7.21 -3.88 -36.30
CA VAL A 119 8.45 -3.10 -36.30
C VAL A 119 9.39 -3.44 -37.47
N GLY A 120 9.37 -4.68 -37.97
CA GLY A 120 10.13 -5.08 -39.17
C GLY A 120 9.66 -4.43 -40.47
N GLN A 121 8.43 -3.93 -40.52
CA GLN A 121 7.76 -3.40 -41.71
C GLN A 121 7.49 -1.88 -41.63
N ILE A 122 7.76 -1.25 -40.50
CA ILE A 122 7.59 0.20 -40.32
C ILE A 122 8.68 0.95 -41.11
N GLY A 123 8.27 1.78 -42.06
CA GLY A 123 9.20 2.56 -42.91
C GLY A 123 9.90 3.72 -42.19
N ASP A 124 9.25 4.33 -41.20
CA ASP A 124 9.80 5.44 -40.41
C ASP A 124 9.52 5.27 -38.91
N LEU A 125 10.45 4.59 -38.22
CA LEU A 125 10.37 4.35 -36.78
C LEU A 125 10.57 5.63 -35.95
N ALA A 126 11.37 6.57 -36.46
CA ALA A 126 11.64 7.83 -35.78
C ALA A 126 10.36 8.68 -35.67
N ALA A 127 9.56 8.74 -36.75
CA ALA A 127 8.28 9.45 -36.75
C ALA A 127 7.26 8.80 -35.79
N VAL A 128 7.19 7.47 -35.76
CA VAL A 128 6.29 6.74 -34.82
C VAL A 128 6.68 7.03 -33.37
N ARG A 129 7.98 6.99 -33.05
CA ARG A 129 8.48 7.30 -31.71
C ARG A 129 8.20 8.76 -31.32
N ALA A 130 8.45 9.70 -32.22
CA ALA A 130 8.26 11.14 -31.96
C ALA A 130 6.80 11.49 -31.64
N GLN A 131 5.83 10.78 -32.22
CA GLN A 131 4.41 10.95 -31.93
C GLN A 131 3.97 10.36 -30.58
N PHE A 132 4.76 9.43 -30.02
CA PHE A 132 4.40 8.65 -28.84
C PHE A 132 5.15 9.08 -27.58
N GLU A 133 6.48 9.11 -27.61
CA GLU A 133 7.34 9.06 -26.41
C GLU A 133 7.07 10.21 -25.44
N SER A 134 7.17 11.46 -25.90
CA SER A 134 7.08 12.65 -25.05
C SER A 134 5.70 12.78 -24.37
N SER A 135 4.64 12.61 -25.15
CA SER A 135 3.26 12.61 -24.68
C SER A 135 3.01 11.48 -23.69
N TRP A 136 3.47 10.27 -24.01
CA TRP A 136 3.28 9.11 -23.14
C TRP A 136 4.00 9.26 -21.80
N VAL A 137 5.26 9.71 -21.82
CA VAL A 137 6.07 9.96 -20.62
C VAL A 137 5.42 11.03 -19.74
N THR A 138 4.96 12.13 -20.34
CA THR A 138 4.28 13.21 -19.61
C THR A 138 3.07 12.69 -18.85
N TRP A 139 2.18 11.96 -19.52
CA TRP A 139 0.98 11.41 -18.87
C TRP A 139 1.31 10.29 -17.89
N ASN A 140 2.39 9.52 -18.11
CA ASN A 140 2.88 8.57 -17.12
C ASN A 140 3.36 9.25 -15.84
N ILE A 141 4.08 10.37 -15.93
CA ILE A 141 4.50 11.15 -14.76
C ILE A 141 3.27 11.66 -14.00
N VAL A 142 2.25 12.16 -14.69
CA VAL A 142 0.98 12.57 -14.06
C VAL A 142 0.36 11.40 -13.29
N ARG A 143 0.28 10.20 -13.90
CA ARG A 143 -0.23 9.00 -13.21
C ARG A 143 0.59 8.62 -11.99
N ALA A 144 1.92 8.70 -12.09
CA ALA A 144 2.81 8.42 -10.97
C ALA A 144 2.52 9.37 -9.80
N VAL A 145 2.50 10.69 -10.06
CA VAL A 145 2.24 11.71 -9.04
C VAL A 145 0.87 11.51 -8.41
N VAL A 146 -0.19 11.39 -9.21
CA VAL A 146 -1.57 11.30 -8.70
C VAL A 146 -1.77 10.02 -7.87
N HIS A 147 -1.25 8.86 -8.32
CA HIS A 147 -1.34 7.64 -7.52
C HIS A 147 -0.45 7.69 -6.26
N THR A 148 0.74 8.31 -6.31
CA THR A 148 1.56 8.51 -5.11
C THR A 148 0.83 9.39 -4.09
N LEU A 149 0.18 10.46 -4.52
CA LEU A 149 -0.66 11.27 -3.63
C LEU A 149 -1.84 10.47 -3.05
N ALA A 150 -2.54 9.70 -3.88
CA ALA A 150 -3.62 8.82 -3.42
C ALA A 150 -3.13 7.81 -2.38
N PHE A 151 -1.95 7.22 -2.60
CA PHE A 151 -1.31 6.30 -1.67
C PHE A 151 -0.99 6.98 -0.33
N LEU A 152 -0.40 8.18 -0.34
CA LEU A 152 -0.13 8.94 0.88
C LEU A 152 -1.41 9.29 1.65
N VAL A 153 -2.48 9.67 0.94
CA VAL A 153 -3.80 9.92 1.54
C VAL A 153 -4.38 8.66 2.17
N LEU A 154 -4.23 7.48 1.54
CA LEU A 154 -4.68 6.20 2.11
C LEU A 154 -3.87 5.77 3.33
N ILE A 155 -2.56 6.05 3.38
CA ILE A 155 -1.75 5.89 4.60
C ILE A 155 -2.30 6.78 5.72
N GLY A 156 -2.62 8.04 5.41
CA GLY A 156 -3.28 8.94 6.35
C GLY A 156 -4.63 8.41 6.83
N ALA A 157 -5.43 7.83 5.93
CA ALA A 157 -6.71 7.20 6.28
C ALA A 157 -6.52 6.02 7.25
N LEU A 158 -5.52 5.16 7.04
CA LEU A 158 -5.19 4.05 7.94
C LEU A 158 -4.81 4.57 9.33
N PHE A 159 -3.94 5.58 9.39
CA PHE A 159 -3.53 6.20 10.65
C PHE A 159 -4.72 6.79 11.42
N VAL A 160 -5.56 7.56 10.73
CA VAL A 160 -6.76 8.19 11.29
C VAL A 160 -7.81 7.16 11.75
N ALA A 161 -7.98 6.05 11.01
CA ALA A 161 -8.85 4.96 11.42
C ALA A 161 -8.34 4.25 12.69
N GLY A 162 -7.02 4.04 12.79
CA GLY A 162 -6.38 3.47 13.98
C GLY A 162 -6.57 4.35 15.22
N MET A 163 -6.35 5.66 15.10
CA MET A 163 -6.57 6.60 16.20
C MET A 163 -8.03 6.64 16.68
N GLN A 164 -8.99 6.64 15.75
CA GLN A 164 -10.42 6.61 16.11
C GLN A 164 -10.80 5.32 16.84
N HIS A 165 -10.24 4.19 16.41
CA HIS A 165 -10.46 2.92 17.09
C HIS A 165 -9.89 2.91 18.51
N ALA A 166 -8.64 3.36 18.69
CA ALA A 166 -8.01 3.45 20.01
C ALA A 166 -8.79 4.35 20.97
N LYS A 167 -9.25 5.52 20.51
CA LYS A 167 -10.08 6.44 21.31
C LYS A 167 -11.42 5.80 21.71
N ALA A 168 -12.09 5.11 20.79
CA ALA A 168 -13.35 4.44 21.07
C ALA A 168 -13.18 3.31 22.11
N SER A 169 -12.11 2.53 22.00
CA SER A 169 -11.78 1.45 22.95
C SER A 169 -11.43 1.99 24.34
N ALA A 170 -10.68 3.09 24.43
CA ALA A 170 -10.37 3.74 25.70
C ALA A 170 -11.65 4.26 26.41
N LEU A 171 -12.53 4.94 25.67
CA LEU A 171 -13.81 5.43 26.19
C LEU A 171 -14.70 4.29 26.72
N ALA A 172 -14.72 3.15 26.03
CA ALA A 172 -15.46 1.97 26.47
C ALA A 172 -14.86 1.33 27.74
N GLY A 173 -13.53 1.33 27.87
CA GLY A 173 -12.84 0.83 29.07
C GLY A 173 -12.94 1.76 30.29
N SER A 174 -13.11 3.06 30.08
CA SER A 174 -13.28 4.06 31.15
C SER A 174 -14.72 4.23 31.65
N ALA A 175 -15.70 3.51 31.07
CA ALA A 175 -17.08 3.58 31.53
C ALA A 175 -17.18 2.99 32.96
N PRO A 176 -17.78 3.72 33.94
CA PRO A 176 -17.88 3.23 35.30
C PRO A 176 -18.59 1.89 35.32
N ALA A 177 -18.06 0.94 36.10
CA ALA A 177 -18.73 -0.32 36.36
C ALA A 177 -20.16 0.01 36.79
N ARG A 178 -21.16 -0.43 36.02
CA ARG A 178 -22.56 -0.32 36.44
C ARG A 178 -22.61 -0.90 37.85
N PRO A 179 -23.14 -0.19 38.86
CA PRO A 179 -23.30 -0.77 40.18
C PRO A 179 -24.06 -2.07 39.98
N GLY A 180 -23.40 -3.18 40.30
CA GLY A 180 -23.97 -4.50 40.15
C GLY A 180 -25.30 -4.48 40.89
N VAL A 181 -26.39 -4.79 40.18
CA VAL A 181 -27.60 -5.25 40.86
C VAL A 181 -27.15 -6.50 41.58
N SER A 182 -26.88 -6.35 42.88
CA SER A 182 -26.59 -7.46 43.77
C SER A 182 -27.86 -8.28 43.79
N SER A 183 -27.94 -9.30 42.93
CA SER A 183 -28.91 -10.36 43.07
C SER A 183 -28.55 -11.07 44.37
N ALA A 184 -29.17 -10.64 45.46
CA ALA A 184 -29.12 -11.34 46.73
C ALA A 184 -29.52 -12.80 46.47
N GLN A 185 -28.52 -13.69 46.45
CA GLN A 185 -28.75 -15.12 46.49
C GLN A 185 -29.43 -15.45 47.83
N PRO A 186 -30.56 -16.16 47.84
CA PRO A 186 -31.16 -16.61 49.09
C PRO A 186 -30.22 -17.63 49.76
N GLY A 187 -29.75 -17.28 50.95
CA GLY A 187 -29.38 -18.16 52.07
C GLY A 187 -28.74 -19.50 51.76
N PHE A 188 -27.41 -19.54 51.71
CA PHE A 188 -26.65 -20.67 52.25
C PHE A 188 -25.77 -20.14 53.38
N SER A 189 -26.06 -20.59 54.60
CA SER A 189 -25.34 -20.26 55.82
C SER A 189 -23.87 -20.63 55.69
N GLN A 190 -22.97 -19.64 55.75
CA GLN A 190 -21.53 -19.90 55.85
C GLN A 190 -21.22 -20.45 57.24
N VAL A 191 -20.78 -21.71 57.29
CA VAL A 191 -20.13 -22.32 58.45
C VAL A 191 -18.71 -21.71 58.56
N PRO A 192 -18.27 -21.19 59.73
CA PRO A 192 -16.91 -20.68 59.87
C PRO A 192 -15.91 -21.84 59.97
N GLY A 193 -15.37 -22.26 58.82
CA GLY A 193 -14.23 -23.18 58.74
C GLY A 193 -12.94 -22.38 58.54
N ALA A 194 -12.15 -22.24 59.60
CA ALA A 194 -10.81 -21.69 59.52
C ALA A 194 -9.90 -22.62 58.70
N TYR A 195 -9.60 -22.24 57.46
CA TYR A 195 -8.48 -22.81 56.71
C TYR A 195 -7.33 -21.79 56.72
N PRO A 196 -6.12 -22.15 57.18
CA PRO A 196 -4.97 -21.27 57.09
C PRO A 196 -4.56 -21.09 55.62
N ALA A 197 -4.16 -19.87 55.27
CA ALA A 197 -3.66 -19.53 53.94
C ALA A 197 -2.40 -20.34 53.59
N PRO A 198 -2.24 -20.83 52.35
CA PRO A 198 -0.99 -21.42 51.92
C PRO A 198 0.10 -20.33 51.87
N VAL A 199 1.17 -20.56 52.61
CA VAL A 199 2.39 -19.74 52.56
C VAL A 199 3.05 -19.94 51.20
N TYR A 200 2.98 -18.93 50.33
CA TYR A 200 3.76 -18.90 49.09
C TYR A 200 5.23 -18.64 49.44
N ALA A 201 6.08 -19.63 49.20
CA ALA A 201 7.53 -19.43 49.22
C ALA A 201 7.95 -18.54 48.04
N PRO A 202 8.88 -17.58 48.24
CA PRO A 202 9.34 -16.73 47.15
C PRO A 202 10.06 -17.56 46.09
N THR A 203 9.55 -17.54 44.86
CA THR A 203 10.21 -18.12 43.70
C THR A 203 11.49 -17.33 43.37
N LYS A 204 12.59 -18.05 43.11
CA LYS A 204 13.88 -17.48 42.71
C LYS A 204 13.71 -16.55 41.49
N PRO A 205 14.42 -15.40 41.43
CA PRO A 205 14.41 -14.58 40.23
C PRO A 205 15.04 -15.33 39.05
N PHE A 206 14.46 -15.14 37.87
CA PHE A 206 14.99 -15.61 36.60
C PHE A 206 16.42 -15.09 36.42
N ALA A 207 17.36 -16.00 36.10
CA ALA A 207 18.71 -15.63 35.71
C ALA A 207 18.65 -14.79 34.42
N ALA A 208 19.34 -13.66 34.40
CA ALA A 208 19.50 -12.85 33.20
C ALA A 208 20.22 -13.66 32.12
N ALA A 209 19.74 -13.58 30.87
CA ALA A 209 20.42 -14.17 29.73
C ALA A 209 21.82 -13.53 29.56
N PRO A 210 22.86 -14.31 29.22
CA PRO A 210 24.18 -13.75 29.00
C PRO A 210 24.18 -12.81 27.80
N ALA A 211 24.82 -11.65 27.96
CA ALA A 211 25.01 -10.68 26.89
C ALA A 211 25.82 -11.33 25.75
N GLN A 212 25.26 -11.31 24.54
CA GLN A 212 26.00 -11.68 23.33
C GLN A 212 27.09 -10.64 23.09
N GLN A 213 28.34 -11.02 23.31
CA GLN A 213 29.50 -10.25 22.88
C GLN A 213 29.57 -10.31 21.35
N PHE A 214 29.32 -9.19 20.69
CA PHE A 214 29.62 -9.03 19.26
C PHE A 214 31.15 -8.97 19.10
N ALA A 215 31.71 -9.97 18.43
CA ALA A 215 33.09 -9.92 17.98
C ALA A 215 33.22 -8.88 16.83
N PRO A 216 34.26 -8.03 16.82
CA PRO A 216 34.49 -7.13 15.71
C PRO A 216 34.85 -7.89 14.43
N THR A 217 34.28 -7.44 13.32
CA THR A 217 34.52 -7.96 11.97
C THR A 217 36.02 -7.83 11.59
N PRO A 218 36.66 -8.86 11.01
CA PRO A 218 38.02 -8.72 10.49
C PRO A 218 38.06 -7.71 9.33
N GLN A 219 38.91 -6.69 9.44
CA GLN A 219 39.26 -5.83 8.32
C GLN A 219 39.99 -6.65 7.24
N GLN A 220 39.48 -6.63 6.01
CA GLN A 220 40.22 -7.14 4.85
C GLN A 220 41.45 -6.24 4.58
N PRO A 221 42.64 -6.81 4.35
CA PRO A 221 43.80 -6.03 3.90
C PRO A 221 43.56 -5.48 2.50
N GLY A 222 43.88 -4.20 2.32
CA GLY A 222 43.69 -3.45 1.08
C GLY A 222 44.41 -4.08 -0.13
N SER A 223 43.72 -4.08 -1.25
CA SER A 223 44.26 -4.34 -2.58
C SER A 223 45.19 -3.18 -2.97
N ALA A 224 46.49 -3.42 -2.82
CA ALA A 224 47.52 -2.54 -3.35
C ALA A 224 47.43 -2.49 -4.88
N SER A 225 47.26 -1.28 -5.39
CA SER A 225 47.33 -0.93 -6.80
C SER A 225 48.79 -1.04 -7.27
N GLY A 226 49.09 -2.03 -8.10
CA GLY A 226 50.35 -2.12 -8.84
C GLY A 226 50.08 -1.94 -10.32
N GLN A 227 50.25 -0.72 -10.83
CA GLN A 227 50.45 -0.47 -12.25
C GLN A 227 51.96 -0.34 -12.50
N GLN A 228 52.49 -1.26 -13.30
CA GLN A 228 53.59 -1.05 -14.24
C GLN A 228 53.12 -1.55 -15.60
#